data_AF-A0A9E4KQ66-F1
#
_entry.id   AF-A0A9E4KQ66-F1
#
_cell.length_a   1.000
_cell.length_b   1.000
_cell.length_c   1.000
_cell.angle_alpha   90.00
_cell.angle_beta   90.00
_cell.angle_gamma   90.00
#
_symmetry.space_group_name_H-M   'P 1'
#
loop_
_entity.id
_entity.type
_entity.pdbx_description
1 polymer ?
#
loop_
_entity_poly.entity_id
_entity_poly.type
_entity_poly.pdbx_seq_one_letter_code
_entity_poly.pdbx_strand_id
1 'polypeptide(L)'
;MRQERIGLHMADAYSRLSSGNKIGVFTMQHGPGSENAFGGVAQAYSESAPILVLPAGYPRRLANYYPNFNSTLNMRHVTKWAEPLTMGRAIPEVMRRAFFQLRNGRPGPVLIEVPVDVFGEDAPEGWEHTPSYATRVGPDPADVDRAAEVLANAERPVIYAGQGVHYAEAWEELKAF
;
A
#
# COMPACT_ATOMS: atom_id res chain seq x y z
N MET A 1 4.38 19.29 -7.37
CA MET A 1 2.91 19.11 -7.39
C MET A 1 2.26 20.32 -6.74
N ARG A 2 1.12 20.80 -7.25
CA ARG A 2 0.40 21.94 -6.64
C ARG A 2 -0.64 21.53 -5.59
N GLN A 3 -1.04 20.25 -5.58
CA GLN A 3 -1.95 19.64 -4.60
C GLN A 3 -1.49 18.21 -4.29
N GLU A 4 -1.62 17.81 -3.03
CA GLU A 4 -1.12 16.54 -2.49
C GLU A 4 -1.86 15.33 -3.06
N ARG A 5 -3.18 15.45 -3.25
CA ARG A 5 -4.00 14.41 -3.91
C ARG A 5 -3.46 14.02 -5.29
N ILE A 6 -3.06 15.00 -6.11
CA ILE A 6 -2.48 14.73 -7.44
C ILE A 6 -1.14 14.00 -7.28
N GLY A 7 -0.35 14.35 -6.24
CA GLY A 7 0.88 13.66 -5.86
C GLY A 7 0.68 12.18 -5.69
N LEU A 8 -0.38 11.84 -4.96
CA LEU A 8 -0.75 10.46 -4.70
C LEU A 8 -1.21 9.72 -5.97
N HIS A 9 -1.97 10.37 -6.85
CA HIS A 9 -2.40 9.77 -8.12
C HIS A 9 -1.21 9.45 -9.04
N MET A 10 -0.14 10.25 -9.01
CA MET A 10 1.09 9.93 -9.74
C MET A 10 1.79 8.69 -9.16
N ALA A 11 1.87 8.58 -7.82
CA ALA A 11 2.42 7.40 -7.17
C ALA A 11 1.59 6.14 -7.45
N ASP A 12 0.27 6.28 -7.47
CA ASP A 12 -0.65 5.22 -7.86
C ASP A 12 -0.42 4.77 -9.31
N ALA A 13 -0.43 5.70 -10.27
CA ALA A 13 -0.17 5.41 -11.68
C ALA A 13 1.17 4.68 -11.86
N TYR A 14 2.23 5.13 -11.18
CA TYR A 14 3.53 4.48 -11.22
C TYR A 14 3.48 3.02 -10.75
N SER A 15 2.70 2.75 -9.69
CA SER A 15 2.55 1.42 -9.14
C SER A 15 1.77 0.50 -10.07
N ARG A 16 0.68 1.00 -10.67
CA ARG A 16 -0.16 0.23 -11.60
C ARG A 16 0.55 -0.11 -12.90
N LEU A 17 1.32 0.82 -13.46
CA LEU A 17 2.05 0.61 -14.72
C LEU A 17 3.08 -0.53 -14.64
N SER A 18 3.46 -0.93 -13.43
CA SER A 18 4.40 -2.02 -13.19
C SER A 18 3.75 -3.26 -12.58
N SER A 19 2.41 -3.36 -12.60
CA SER A 19 1.67 -4.44 -11.93
C SER A 19 2.05 -4.61 -10.45
N GLY A 20 2.39 -3.52 -9.77
CA GLY A 20 2.83 -3.54 -8.36
C GLY A 20 4.28 -3.99 -8.14
N ASN A 21 5.06 -4.25 -9.19
CA ASN A 21 6.48 -4.60 -9.06
C ASN A 21 7.34 -3.41 -8.60
N LYS A 22 6.95 -2.19 -8.99
CA LYS A 22 7.57 -0.93 -8.52
C LYS A 22 6.55 -0.16 -7.71
N ILE A 23 6.87 0.10 -6.45
CA ILE A 23 5.94 0.80 -5.55
C ILE A 23 6.17 2.31 -5.63
N GLY A 24 5.11 3.04 -5.95
CA GLY A 24 5.08 4.49 -5.85
C GLY A 24 5.11 4.93 -4.39
N VAL A 25 5.94 5.94 -4.12
CA VAL A 25 6.09 6.52 -2.78
C VAL A 25 5.69 7.99 -2.84
N PHE A 26 4.87 8.44 -1.90
CA PHE A 26 4.47 9.83 -1.79
C PHE A 26 4.74 10.36 -0.38
N THR A 27 5.57 11.40 -0.30
CA THR A 27 5.91 12.11 0.94
C THR A 27 5.20 13.46 0.99
N MET A 28 4.74 13.87 2.17
CA MET A 28 4.07 15.17 2.36
C MET A 28 4.29 15.72 3.76
N GLN A 29 3.98 17.00 3.97
CA GLN A 29 4.01 17.63 5.29
C GLN A 29 2.89 17.08 6.22
N HIS A 30 3.10 17.17 7.54
CA HIS A 30 2.05 16.97 8.54
C HIS A 30 0.92 18.01 8.40
N GLY A 31 -0.23 17.75 9.02
CA GLY A 31 -1.37 18.68 9.03
C GLY A 31 -1.96 18.87 7.63
N PRO A 32 -1.98 20.09 7.06
CA PRO A 32 -2.70 20.37 5.81
C PRO A 32 -2.27 19.50 4.63
N GLY A 33 -0.99 19.14 4.54
CA GLY A 33 -0.51 18.25 3.47
C GLY A 33 -1.13 16.86 3.56
N SER A 34 -1.21 16.32 4.77
CA SER A 34 -1.83 15.02 5.04
C SER A 34 -3.36 15.08 4.88
N GLU A 35 -4.00 16.13 5.39
CA GLU A 35 -5.45 16.34 5.25
C GLU A 35 -5.87 16.44 3.78
N ASN A 36 -5.13 17.19 2.96
CA ASN A 36 -5.39 17.31 1.52
C ASN A 36 -5.15 16.00 0.75
N ALA A 37 -4.27 15.12 1.24
CA ALA A 37 -4.00 13.83 0.62
C ALA A 37 -5.05 12.77 0.95
N PHE A 38 -5.87 12.97 1.99
CA PHE A 38 -6.82 11.97 2.51
C PHE A 38 -7.70 11.36 1.41
N GLY A 39 -8.30 12.19 0.55
CA GLY A 39 -9.16 11.73 -0.53
C GLY A 39 -8.42 10.85 -1.55
N GLY A 40 -7.15 11.16 -1.82
CA GLY A 40 -6.31 10.31 -2.66
C GLY A 40 -6.05 8.95 -2.01
N VAL A 41 -5.74 8.94 -0.71
CA VAL A 41 -5.42 7.70 0.03
C VAL A 41 -6.64 6.79 0.07
N ALA A 42 -7.83 7.35 0.32
CA ALA A 42 -9.10 6.64 0.27
C ALA A 42 -9.40 6.03 -1.11
N GLN A 43 -9.10 6.76 -2.19
CA GLN A 43 -9.25 6.24 -3.54
C GLN A 43 -8.28 5.08 -3.81
N ALA A 44 -7.00 5.25 -3.48
CA ALA A 44 -5.98 4.21 -3.62
C ALA A 44 -6.36 2.94 -2.84
N TYR A 45 -6.94 3.09 -1.65
CA TYR A 45 -7.44 1.97 -0.85
C TYR A 45 -8.60 1.24 -1.54
N SER A 46 -9.59 1.99 -2.00
CA SER A 46 -10.77 1.44 -2.69
C SER A 46 -10.39 0.67 -3.95
N GLU A 47 -9.39 1.16 -4.68
CA GLU A 47 -8.89 0.56 -5.91
C GLU A 47 -7.74 -0.45 -5.68
N SER A 48 -7.38 -0.68 -4.42
CA SER A 48 -6.34 -1.64 -4.02
C SER A 48 -4.98 -1.37 -4.68
N ALA A 49 -4.60 -0.11 -4.75
CA ALA A 49 -3.30 0.34 -5.23
C ALA A 49 -2.22 0.14 -4.16
N PRO A 50 -1.11 -0.56 -4.47
CA PRO A 50 0.01 -0.68 -3.55
C PRO A 50 0.89 0.58 -3.63
N ILE A 51 0.60 1.59 -2.83
CA ILE A 51 1.41 2.81 -2.69
C ILE A 51 1.90 3.00 -1.26
N LEU A 52 3.11 3.53 -1.11
CA LEU A 52 3.64 3.92 0.20
C LEU A 52 3.39 5.42 0.44
N VAL A 53 2.72 5.73 1.55
CA VAL A 53 2.35 7.08 1.95
C VAL A 53 3.18 7.46 3.17
N LEU A 54 3.98 8.52 3.05
CA LEU A 54 4.94 8.96 4.06
C LEU A 54 4.66 10.40 4.50
N PRO A 55 3.59 10.64 5.28
CA PRO A 55 3.39 11.96 5.87
C PRO A 55 4.42 12.22 6.95
N ALA A 56 4.94 13.45 7.01
CA ALA A 56 5.55 13.91 8.25
C ALA A 56 4.48 13.93 9.35
N GLY A 57 4.90 13.77 10.59
CA GLY A 57 4.07 13.87 11.79
C GLY A 57 4.50 15.04 12.68
N TYR A 58 3.62 15.48 13.56
CA TYR A 58 4.00 16.40 14.64
C TYR A 58 5.06 15.74 15.55
N PRO A 59 5.85 16.52 16.32
CA PRO A 59 6.76 15.95 17.30
C PRO A 59 6.02 14.94 18.19
N ARG A 60 6.63 13.79 18.53
CA ARG A 60 5.94 12.69 19.26
C ARG A 60 5.17 13.17 20.50
N ARG A 61 5.73 14.13 21.27
CA ARG A 61 5.09 14.73 22.46
C ARG A 61 3.79 15.51 22.16
N LEU A 62 3.60 15.96 20.94
CA LEU A 62 2.45 16.75 20.46
C LEU A 62 1.55 15.96 19.51
N ALA A 63 1.94 14.76 19.08
CA ALA A 63 1.26 13.99 18.02
C ALA A 63 -0.19 13.62 18.35
N ASN A 64 -0.55 13.54 19.64
CA ASN A 64 -1.92 13.26 20.10
C ASN A 64 -2.59 14.47 20.77
N TYR A 65 -1.99 15.66 20.66
CA TYR A 65 -2.54 16.87 21.26
C TYR A 65 -3.56 17.52 20.33
N TYR A 66 -4.80 17.72 20.79
CA TYR A 66 -5.80 18.45 20.02
C TYR A 66 -5.37 19.92 19.83
N PRO A 67 -5.37 20.49 18.60
CA PRO A 67 -6.08 20.05 17.39
C PRO A 67 -5.22 19.37 16.32
N ASN A 68 -4.05 18.81 16.67
CA ASN A 68 -3.12 18.25 15.70
C ASN A 68 -3.72 17.04 14.96
N PHE A 69 -3.63 17.07 13.63
CA PHE A 69 -4.04 15.95 12.79
C PHE A 69 -2.99 14.84 12.82
N ASN A 70 -3.33 13.72 13.45
CA ASN A 70 -2.51 12.51 13.47
C ASN A 70 -2.88 11.62 12.26
N SER A 71 -1.99 11.53 11.27
CA SER A 71 -2.26 10.84 10.01
C SER A 71 -2.45 9.34 10.22
N THR A 72 -1.66 8.74 11.12
CA THR A 72 -1.80 7.32 11.46
C THR A 72 -3.21 7.00 11.96
N LEU A 73 -3.71 7.75 12.94
CA LEU A 73 -5.02 7.51 13.53
C LEU A 73 -6.16 7.81 12.56
N ASN A 74 -6.07 8.91 11.81
CA ASN A 74 -7.14 9.35 10.92
C ASN A 74 -7.22 8.52 9.63
N MET A 75 -6.10 8.01 9.12
CA MET A 75 -6.06 7.27 7.85
C MET A 75 -6.02 5.74 8.01
N ARG A 76 -5.98 5.19 9.23
CA ARG A 76 -5.93 3.73 9.44
C ARG A 76 -7.08 2.94 8.80
N HIS A 77 -8.22 3.59 8.58
CA HIS A 77 -9.41 2.98 7.98
C HIS A 77 -9.45 3.07 6.45
N VAL A 78 -8.56 3.87 5.88
CA VAL A 78 -8.38 4.03 4.44
C VAL A 78 -6.97 3.62 4.00
N THR A 79 -6.31 2.80 4.82
CA THR A 79 -5.02 2.20 4.53
C THR A 79 -5.09 0.73 4.90
N LYS A 80 -4.31 -0.09 4.21
CA LYS A 80 -4.14 -1.49 4.58
C LYS A 80 -3.44 -1.61 5.92
N TRP A 81 -2.46 -0.73 6.13
CA TRP A 81 -1.67 -0.68 7.34
C TRP A 81 -1.16 0.74 7.56
N ALA A 82 -1.21 1.19 8.81
CA ALA A 82 -0.72 2.50 9.24
C ALA A 82 0.10 2.32 10.52
N GLU A 83 1.33 2.83 10.53
CA GLU A 83 2.20 2.84 11.71
C GLU A 83 2.97 4.17 11.80
N PRO A 84 3.09 4.79 12.99
CA PRO A 84 3.99 5.92 13.19
C PRO A 84 5.41 5.43 13.52
N LEU A 85 6.42 6.09 12.97
CA LEU A 85 7.80 5.89 13.42
C LEU A 85 7.98 6.41 14.85
N THR A 86 8.49 5.54 15.71
CA THR A 86 8.71 5.86 17.14
C THR A 86 10.14 6.26 17.45
N MET A 87 11.12 5.89 16.61
CA MET A 87 12.54 6.14 16.78
C MET A 87 13.31 5.94 15.45
N GLY A 88 14.41 6.67 15.25
CA GLY A 88 15.24 6.57 14.04
C GLY A 88 15.81 5.16 13.84
N ARG A 89 16.22 4.50 14.93
CA ARG A 89 16.73 3.11 14.87
C ARG A 89 15.73 2.07 14.36
N ALA A 90 14.42 2.36 14.38
CA ALA A 90 13.38 1.42 13.93
C ALA A 90 13.10 1.51 12.42
N ILE A 91 13.67 2.49 11.71
CA ILE A 91 13.42 2.72 10.29
C ILE A 91 13.59 1.43 9.45
N PRO A 92 14.69 0.65 9.56
CA PRO A 92 14.84 -0.54 8.73
C PRO A 92 13.73 -1.57 8.93
N GLU A 93 13.34 -1.81 10.20
CA GLU A 93 12.32 -2.80 10.54
C GLU A 93 10.92 -2.36 10.09
N VAL A 94 10.57 -1.10 10.33
CA VAL A 94 9.28 -0.51 9.97
C VAL A 94 9.12 -0.49 8.45
N MET A 95 10.15 -0.10 7.71
CA MET A 95 10.13 -0.12 6.25
C MET A 95 10.04 -1.56 5.73
N ARG A 96 10.69 -2.54 6.36
CA ARG A 96 10.55 -3.95 6.00
C ARG A 96 9.11 -4.44 6.17
N ARG A 97 8.45 -4.08 7.28
CA ARG A 97 7.02 -4.37 7.49
C ARG A 97 6.15 -3.65 6.47
N ALA A 98 6.43 -2.39 6.16
CA ALA A 98 5.67 -1.61 5.18
C ALA A 98 5.70 -2.29 3.80
N PHE A 99 6.88 -2.66 3.32
CA PHE A 99 7.04 -3.35 2.04
C PHE A 99 6.52 -4.80 2.06
N PHE A 100 6.51 -5.45 3.22
CA PHE A 100 5.80 -6.73 3.36
C PHE A 100 4.29 -6.54 3.16
N GLN A 101 3.69 -5.53 3.80
CA GLN A 101 2.27 -5.22 3.64
C GLN A 101 1.91 -4.79 2.22
N LEU A 102 2.78 -4.04 1.54
CA LEU A 102 2.56 -3.64 0.14
C LEU A 102 2.53 -4.82 -0.83
N ARG A 103 3.33 -5.87 -0.57
CA ARG A 103 3.56 -6.98 -1.52
C ARG A 103 2.72 -8.23 -1.27
N ASN A 104 2.16 -8.41 -0.08
CA ASN A 104 1.52 -9.68 0.31
C ASN A 104 0.03 -9.53 0.53
N GLY A 105 -0.78 -10.52 0.14
CA GLY A 105 -2.25 -10.45 0.27
C GLY A 105 -2.88 -9.45 -0.70
N ARG A 106 -4.06 -8.91 -0.36
CA ARG A 106 -4.70 -7.88 -1.20
C ARG A 106 -3.85 -6.60 -1.21
N PRO A 107 -3.44 -6.07 -2.38
CA PRO A 107 -2.66 -4.83 -2.44
C PRO A 107 -3.47 -3.64 -1.92
N GLY A 108 -2.78 -2.60 -1.45
CA GLY A 108 -3.42 -1.40 -0.91
C GLY A 108 -2.40 -0.43 -0.31
N PRO A 109 -2.82 0.82 -0.05
CA PRO A 109 -1.93 1.85 0.45
C PRO A 109 -1.46 1.51 1.86
N VAL A 110 -0.18 1.73 2.09
CA VAL A 110 0.47 1.59 3.39
C VAL A 110 0.97 2.96 3.82
N LEU A 111 0.71 3.34 5.07
CA LEU A 111 1.09 4.63 5.61
C LEU A 111 2.12 4.47 6.72
N ILE A 112 3.22 5.21 6.62
CA ILE A 112 4.21 5.35 7.69
C ILE A 112 4.36 6.82 8.02
N GLU A 113 3.82 7.23 9.16
CA GLU A 113 3.94 8.61 9.63
C GLU A 113 5.32 8.82 10.25
N VAL A 114 6.01 9.90 9.86
CA VAL A 114 7.37 10.19 10.35
C VAL A 114 7.37 11.47 11.19
N PRO A 115 7.35 11.39 12.53
CA PRO A 115 7.42 12.56 13.38
C PRO A 115 8.65 13.41 13.08
N VAL A 116 8.49 14.73 13.02
CA VAL A 116 9.60 15.65 12.68
C VAL A 116 10.79 15.58 13.62
N ASP A 117 10.58 15.19 14.90
CA ASP A 117 11.67 15.01 15.86
C ASP A 117 12.50 13.74 15.60
N VAL A 118 11.95 12.77 14.87
CA VAL A 118 12.67 11.56 14.46
C VAL A 118 13.65 11.84 13.31
N PHE A 119 13.45 12.89 12.51
CA PHE A 119 14.37 13.25 11.42
C PHE A 119 15.77 13.63 11.91
N GLY A 120 15.90 14.06 13.17
CA GLY A 120 17.19 14.40 13.78
C GLY A 120 17.84 13.24 14.54
N GLU A 121 17.23 12.04 14.55
CA GLU A 121 17.79 10.87 15.21
C GLU A 121 18.67 10.06 14.24
N ASP A 122 19.74 9.46 14.78
CA ASP A 122 20.57 8.55 14.01
C ASP A 122 19.78 7.29 13.61
N ALA A 123 19.90 6.92 12.34
CA ALA A 123 19.51 5.61 11.87
C ALA A 123 20.60 4.58 12.21
N PRO A 124 20.30 3.28 12.28
CA PRO A 124 21.32 2.28 12.52
C PRO A 124 22.36 2.33 11.40
N GLU A 125 23.64 2.27 11.73
CA GLU A 125 24.70 2.09 10.74
C GLU A 125 24.86 0.61 10.37
N GLY A 126 25.38 0.33 9.17
CA GLY A 126 25.74 -1.04 8.76
C GLY A 126 24.57 -2.03 8.63
N TRP A 127 23.33 -1.56 8.49
CA TRP A 127 22.20 -2.45 8.25
C TRP A 127 22.22 -2.98 6.80
N GLU A 128 22.07 -4.29 6.65
CA GLU A 128 21.92 -4.91 5.34
C GLU A 128 20.45 -4.89 4.91
N HIS A 129 20.18 -4.38 3.72
CA HIS A 129 18.85 -4.43 3.15
C HIS A 129 18.50 -5.88 2.81
N THR A 130 17.58 -6.46 3.58
CA THR A 130 16.94 -7.73 3.24
C THR A 130 15.55 -7.44 2.66
N PRO A 131 15.30 -7.72 1.36
CA PRO A 131 13.99 -7.54 0.77
C PRO A 131 12.90 -8.32 1.53
N SER A 132 11.71 -7.74 1.66
CA SER A 132 10.54 -8.50 2.10
C SER A 132 10.22 -9.58 1.06
N TYR A 133 9.89 -10.79 1.54
CA TYR A 133 9.42 -11.85 0.66
C TYR A 133 7.99 -11.56 0.18
N ALA A 134 7.66 -12.08 -1.01
CA ALA A 134 6.30 -12.08 -1.55
C ALA A 134 5.77 -13.52 -1.52
N THR A 135 4.55 -13.69 -1.02
CA THR A 135 3.86 -14.96 -0.93
C THR A 135 2.74 -14.98 -1.94
N ARG A 136 2.71 -16.01 -2.80
CA ARG A 136 1.56 -16.30 -3.65
C ARG A 136 0.72 -17.38 -2.96
N VAL A 137 -0.57 -17.11 -2.80
CA VAL A 137 -1.53 -18.09 -2.31
C VAL A 137 -2.28 -18.68 -3.50
N GLY A 138 -2.36 -20.01 -3.55
CA GLY A 138 -3.13 -20.73 -4.55
C GLY A 138 -4.48 -21.17 -3.99
N PRO A 139 -5.51 -21.37 -4.85
CA PRO A 139 -6.75 -22.01 -4.45
C PRO A 139 -6.51 -23.49 -4.12
N ASP A 140 -7.47 -24.11 -3.41
CA ASP A 140 -7.51 -25.56 -3.24
C ASP A 140 -7.70 -26.23 -4.61
N PRO A 141 -6.87 -27.22 -5.01
CA PRO A 141 -7.04 -27.93 -6.28
C PRO A 141 -8.44 -28.52 -6.49
N ALA A 142 -9.08 -29.04 -5.44
CA ALA A 142 -10.42 -29.59 -5.54
C ALA A 142 -11.47 -28.51 -5.83
N ASP A 143 -11.25 -27.27 -5.38
CA ASP A 143 -12.14 -26.14 -5.67
C ASP A 143 -11.98 -25.67 -7.11
N VAL A 144 -10.76 -25.74 -7.65
CA VAL A 144 -10.46 -25.45 -9.05
C VAL A 144 -11.17 -26.43 -9.98
N ASP A 145 -11.08 -27.74 -9.69
CA ASP A 145 -11.75 -28.78 -10.48
C ASP A 145 -13.27 -28.58 -10.49
N ARG A 146 -13.87 -28.29 -9.32
CA ARG A 146 -15.31 -27.99 -9.22
C ARG A 146 -15.71 -26.74 -10.02
N ALA A 147 -14.91 -25.68 -9.96
CA ALA A 147 -15.19 -24.47 -10.72
C ALA A 147 -15.07 -24.70 -12.24
N ALA A 148 -14.08 -25.48 -12.67
CA ALA A 148 -13.88 -25.84 -14.08
C ALA A 148 -15.05 -26.67 -14.62
N GLU A 149 -15.56 -27.65 -13.85
CA GLU A 149 -16.73 -28.44 -14.24
C GLU A 149 -17.99 -27.58 -14.40
N VAL A 150 -18.24 -26.65 -13.46
CA VAL A 150 -19.38 -25.72 -13.55
C VAL A 150 -19.28 -24.84 -14.80
N LEU A 151 -18.08 -24.33 -15.11
CA LEU A 151 -17.85 -23.50 -16.29
C LEU A 151 -17.99 -24.29 -17.60
N ALA A 152 -17.47 -25.52 -17.65
CA ALA A 152 -17.54 -26.38 -18.84
C ALA A 152 -18.98 -26.79 -19.20
N ASN A 153 -19.86 -26.91 -18.21
CA ASN A 153 -21.27 -27.24 -18.42
C ASN A 153 -22.19 -26.02 -18.60
N ALA A 154 -21.66 -24.80 -18.50
CA ALA A 154 -22.47 -23.59 -18.65
C ALA A 154 -22.79 -23.33 -20.13
N GLU A 155 -24.06 -23.05 -20.44
CA GLU A 155 -24.48 -22.77 -21.83
C GLU A 155 -24.01 -21.39 -22.34
N ARG A 156 -23.87 -20.40 -21.44
CA ARG A 156 -23.51 -19.01 -21.77
C ARG A 156 -22.65 -18.37 -20.66
N PRO A 157 -21.42 -18.86 -20.46
CA PRO A 157 -20.55 -18.34 -19.40
C PRO A 157 -20.10 -16.90 -19.70
N VAL A 158 -19.91 -16.11 -18.65
CA VAL A 158 -19.30 -14.78 -18.70
C VAL A 158 -18.23 -14.71 -17.62
N ILE A 159 -17.02 -14.30 -18.00
CA ILE A 159 -15.92 -14.09 -17.06
C ILE A 159 -15.82 -12.60 -16.74
N TYR A 160 -15.97 -12.26 -15.47
CA TYR A 160 -15.71 -10.92 -14.97
C TYR A 160 -14.28 -10.83 -14.42
N ALA A 161 -13.35 -10.42 -15.29
CA ALA A 161 -11.94 -10.31 -14.94
C ALA A 161 -11.64 -9.00 -14.19
N GLY A 162 -11.24 -9.12 -12.92
CA GLY A 162 -10.82 -7.98 -12.10
C GLY A 162 -9.34 -7.61 -12.23
N GLN A 163 -8.93 -6.56 -11.52
CA GLN A 163 -7.53 -6.09 -11.47
C GLN A 163 -6.54 -7.14 -10.96
N GLY A 164 -7.01 -8.18 -10.27
CA GLY A 164 -6.17 -9.30 -9.82
C GLY A 164 -5.41 -9.97 -10.97
N VAL A 165 -5.98 -10.02 -12.18
CA VAL A 165 -5.32 -10.56 -13.37
C VAL A 165 -4.10 -9.73 -13.75
N HIS A 166 -4.20 -8.40 -13.69
CA HIS A 166 -3.07 -7.51 -13.97
C HIS A 166 -1.96 -7.64 -12.93
N TYR A 167 -2.30 -7.65 -11.64
CA TYR A 167 -1.31 -7.81 -10.57
C TYR A 167 -0.68 -9.21 -10.51
N ALA A 168 -1.39 -10.24 -10.98
CA ALA A 168 -0.84 -11.59 -11.13
C ALA A 168 -0.05 -11.79 -12.43
N GLU A 169 -0.10 -10.80 -13.33
CA GLU A 169 0.42 -10.87 -14.70
C GLU A 169 -0.18 -12.03 -15.53
N ALA A 170 -1.41 -12.44 -15.20
CA ALA A 170 -2.06 -13.64 -15.72
C ALA A 170 -2.95 -13.37 -16.97
N TRP A 171 -2.61 -12.36 -17.77
CA TRP A 171 -3.43 -11.95 -18.91
C TRP A 171 -3.34 -12.91 -20.09
N GLU A 172 -2.22 -13.63 -20.26
CA GLU A 172 -2.10 -14.66 -21.31
C GLU A 172 -2.93 -15.88 -20.96
N GLU A 173 -2.89 -16.31 -19.69
CA GLU A 173 -3.69 -17.42 -19.17
C GLU A 173 -5.18 -17.12 -19.29
N LEU A 174 -5.61 -15.91 -18.91
CA LEU A 174 -7.01 -15.49 -19.08
C LEU A 174 -7.45 -15.47 -20.55
N LYS A 175 -6.55 -15.10 -21.47
CA LYS A 175 -6.86 -15.04 -22.90
C LYS A 175 -6.94 -16.43 -23.53
N ALA A 176 -6.21 -17.39 -22.98
CA ALA A 176 -6.23 -18.78 -23.41
C ALA A 176 -7.41 -19.58 -22.81
N PHE A 177 -7.93 -19.13 -21.67
CA PHE A 177 -9.06 -19.73 -20.95
C PHE A 177 -10.40 -19.46 -21.65
#